data_AF-A0A2A6NZ62-F1
#
_entry.id   AF-A0A2A6NZ62-F1
#
_cell.length_a   1.000
_cell.length_b   1.000
_cell.length_c   1.000
_cell.angle_alpha   90.00
_cell.angle_beta   90.00
_cell.angle_gamma   90.00
#
_symmetry.space_group_name_H-M   'P 1'
#
loop_
_entity.id
_entity.type
_entity.pdbx_description
1 polymer ?
#
loop_
_entity_poly.entity_id
_entity_poly.type
_entity_poly.pdbx_seq_one_letter_code
_entity_poly.pdbx_strand_id
1 'polypeptide(L)'
;MNKENIQFGRVALRGGLVTGGAQVVRMVIQFVSVVVLARLLAPEDFGLVASVSPIVAFVGLFQNLGLQQAVIQRKEIGERELNQVFWISTLVGLVCTLVVVALSPAVAAFYSDQRMTAIAIAAALPLLLGSLAALPLALMNRHLKFGQLALNDVYAAVVGLLVTATAAYFGMGYWSLVIGPAASAAVALLAAWWATRWMPGRPAFRIDRDIISFGANLTGFNLVNFFSRNLDNILIGKFSGPVELGYYDRAYKLLLFPLQNITQPLSRVMIPLMSRIQEDKARFRDIYLRTNWLLAAVTMPGIAALTLAAKPTVSILFGEQWLPVAPIFAWLGVASLMQPVSSTTGWIFICQGETKTMFRWGIYSSLTTVLSFVVGLQWGAIGVAAAYAISGYVLRVPVLAWLLQRVGPVSAKDFLLVQGLFLISALAAWICYRLLPDVLTGSSDFLALASAVCLNYGLALLFALALRPPRQVLFDILSKGLGALRR
;
A
#
# COMPACT_ATOMS: atom_id res chain seq x y z
N MET A 1 28.04 -25.33 17.56
CA MET A 1 26.87 -24.61 17.02
C MET A 1 25.62 -25.41 17.39
N ASN A 2 24.78 -24.89 18.30
CA ASN A 2 23.75 -25.67 18.99
C ASN A 2 22.63 -26.14 18.03
N LYS A 3 22.14 -27.38 18.16
CA LYS A 3 21.12 -27.99 17.27
C LYS A 3 19.83 -27.17 17.20
N GLU A 4 19.47 -26.47 18.28
CA GLU A 4 18.33 -25.54 18.32
C GLU A 4 18.49 -24.38 17.33
N ASN A 5 19.64 -23.72 17.27
CA ASN A 5 19.87 -22.60 16.35
C ASN A 5 19.78 -23.00 14.87
N ILE A 6 20.14 -24.25 14.54
CA ILE A 6 20.01 -24.80 13.19
C ILE A 6 18.54 -25.12 12.87
N GLN A 7 17.77 -25.61 13.84
CA GLN A 7 16.34 -25.91 13.68
C GLN A 7 15.50 -24.63 13.56
N PHE A 8 15.78 -23.60 14.37
CA PHE A 8 15.19 -22.27 14.24
C PHE A 8 15.51 -21.63 12.88
N GLY A 9 16.75 -21.74 12.41
CA GLY A 9 17.15 -21.23 11.09
C GLY A 9 16.39 -21.90 9.95
N ARG A 10 16.17 -23.22 10.01
CA ARG A 10 15.44 -23.98 8.96
C ARG A 10 13.94 -23.70 8.97
N VAL A 11 13.33 -23.54 10.14
CA VAL A 11 11.91 -23.15 10.29
C VAL A 11 11.69 -21.71 9.84
N ALA A 12 12.60 -20.80 10.16
CA ALA A 12 12.56 -19.41 9.70
C ALA A 12 12.75 -19.30 8.18
N LEU A 13 13.67 -20.07 7.58
CA LEU A 13 13.87 -20.13 6.11
C LEU A 13 12.66 -20.70 5.37
N ARG A 14 12.10 -21.83 5.84
CA ARG A 14 10.87 -22.41 5.25
C ARG A 14 9.67 -21.48 5.44
N GLY A 15 9.54 -20.86 6.62
CA GLY A 15 8.51 -19.85 6.89
C GLY A 15 8.65 -18.62 5.98
N GLY A 16 9.88 -18.18 5.73
CA GLY A 16 10.20 -17.09 4.81
C GLY A 16 9.85 -17.39 3.35
N LEU A 17 10.16 -18.60 2.87
CA LEU A 17 9.80 -19.03 1.52
C LEU A 17 8.28 -19.16 1.34
N VAL A 18 7.58 -19.74 2.32
CA VAL A 18 6.12 -19.91 2.27
C VAL A 18 5.42 -18.55 2.35
N THR A 19 5.86 -17.64 3.22
CA THR A 19 5.29 -16.29 3.33
C THR A 19 5.60 -15.44 2.09
N GLY A 20 6.81 -15.54 1.53
CA GLY A 20 7.17 -14.88 0.28
C GLY A 20 6.32 -15.37 -0.90
N GLY A 21 6.19 -16.69 -1.07
CA GLY A 21 5.33 -17.29 -2.09
C GLY A 21 3.87 -16.91 -1.93
N ALA A 22 3.34 -16.95 -0.70
CA ALA A 22 1.97 -16.54 -0.42
C ALA A 22 1.74 -15.04 -0.68
N GLN A 23 2.73 -14.18 -0.41
CA GLN A 23 2.63 -12.76 -0.75
C GLN A 23 2.52 -12.56 -2.26
N VAL A 24 3.33 -13.27 -3.06
CA VAL A 24 3.23 -13.23 -4.53
C VAL A 24 1.85 -13.69 -5.00
N VAL A 25 1.36 -14.81 -4.47
CA VAL A 25 0.01 -15.32 -4.78
C VAL A 25 -1.07 -14.27 -4.46
N ARG A 26 -0.97 -13.58 -3.31
CA ARG A 26 -1.91 -12.51 -2.97
C ARG A 26 -1.82 -11.31 -3.88
N MET A 27 -0.61 -10.89 -4.27
CA MET A 27 -0.44 -9.81 -5.22
C MET A 27 -1.11 -10.16 -6.56
N VAL A 28 -0.94 -11.40 -7.03
CA VAL A 28 -1.60 -11.88 -8.25
C VAL A 28 -3.11 -11.91 -8.08
N ILE A 29 -3.64 -12.48 -7.00
CA ILE A 29 -5.09 -12.51 -6.72
C ILE A 29 -5.66 -11.09 -6.66
N GLN A 30 -4.99 -10.16 -6.00
CA GLN A 30 -5.44 -8.77 -5.88
C GLN A 30 -5.40 -8.04 -7.23
N PHE A 31 -4.35 -8.24 -8.02
CA PHE A 31 -4.27 -7.69 -9.38
C PHE A 31 -5.37 -8.25 -10.29
N VAL A 32 -5.54 -9.57 -10.29
CA VAL A 32 -6.62 -10.24 -11.04
C VAL A 32 -7.99 -9.77 -10.57
N SER A 33 -8.20 -9.61 -9.26
CA SER A 33 -9.44 -9.06 -8.69
C SER A 33 -9.75 -7.67 -9.23
N VAL A 34 -8.76 -6.76 -9.22
CA VAL A 34 -8.93 -5.40 -9.76
C VAL A 34 -9.32 -5.44 -11.24
N VAL A 35 -8.69 -6.28 -12.04
CA VAL A 35 -8.95 -6.42 -13.50
C VAL A 35 -10.32 -7.04 -13.77
N VAL A 36 -10.60 -8.20 -13.17
CA VAL A 36 -11.86 -8.95 -13.38
C VAL A 36 -13.06 -8.14 -12.92
N LEU A 37 -12.99 -7.55 -11.72
CA LEU A 37 -14.11 -6.78 -11.19
C LEU A 37 -14.34 -5.47 -11.94
N ALA A 38 -13.28 -4.82 -12.44
CA ALA A 38 -13.44 -3.65 -13.30
C ALA A 38 -14.20 -3.99 -14.60
N ARG A 39 -14.01 -5.20 -15.15
CA ARG A 39 -14.75 -5.63 -16.35
C ARG A 39 -16.21 -6.01 -16.08
N LEU A 40 -16.54 -6.39 -14.85
CA LEU A 40 -17.90 -6.83 -14.47
C LEU A 40 -18.78 -5.71 -13.91
N LEU A 41 -18.18 -4.65 -13.37
CA LEU A 41 -18.89 -3.61 -12.63
C LEU A 41 -18.72 -2.23 -13.26
N ALA A 42 -19.71 -1.36 -13.00
CA ALA A 42 -19.68 0.01 -13.46
C ALA A 42 -18.77 0.88 -12.56
N PRO A 43 -18.20 1.98 -13.10
CA PRO A 43 -17.43 2.94 -12.29
C PRO A 43 -18.19 3.47 -11.07
N GLU A 44 -19.51 3.69 -11.20
CA GLU A 44 -20.35 4.14 -10.10
C GLU A 44 -20.32 3.16 -8.91
N ASP A 45 -20.37 1.84 -9.16
CA ASP A 45 -20.36 0.82 -8.11
C ASP A 45 -19.10 0.92 -7.24
N PHE A 46 -17.94 1.10 -7.89
CA PHE A 46 -16.67 1.33 -7.20
C PHE A 46 -16.67 2.65 -6.45
N GLY A 47 -17.23 3.70 -7.03
CA GLY A 47 -17.39 5.02 -6.42
C GLY A 47 -18.17 5.00 -5.12
N LEU A 48 -19.32 4.32 -5.09
CA LEU A 48 -20.17 4.21 -3.91
C LEU A 48 -19.40 3.55 -2.75
N VAL A 49 -18.73 2.42 -3.01
CA VAL A 49 -17.95 1.71 -1.99
C VAL A 49 -16.68 2.49 -1.60
N ALA A 50 -16.01 3.15 -2.55
CA ALA A 50 -14.87 4.00 -2.29
C ALA A 50 -15.22 5.24 -1.45
N SER A 51 -16.45 5.75 -1.54
CA SER A 51 -16.94 6.88 -0.74
C SER A 51 -17.08 6.51 0.75
N VAL A 52 -17.52 5.28 1.02
CA VAL A 52 -17.74 4.75 2.37
C VAL A 52 -16.44 4.20 2.98
N SER A 53 -15.52 3.68 2.15
CA SER A 53 -14.30 3.01 2.60
C SER A 53 -13.43 3.84 3.57
N PRO A 54 -13.18 5.15 3.35
CA PRO A 54 -12.46 5.99 4.31
C PRO A 54 -13.11 6.02 5.70
N ILE A 55 -14.44 6.04 5.79
CA ILE A 55 -15.15 6.15 7.06
C ILE A 55 -14.96 4.85 7.86
N VAL A 56 -15.12 3.71 7.20
CA VAL A 56 -14.88 2.39 7.80
C VAL A 56 -13.41 2.23 8.19
N ALA A 57 -12.48 2.65 7.33
CA ALA A 57 -11.05 2.57 7.58
C ALA A 57 -10.62 3.46 8.77
N PHE A 58 -11.20 4.66 8.88
CA PHE A 58 -10.97 5.59 9.99
C PHE A 58 -11.39 4.97 11.32
N VAL A 59 -12.62 4.44 11.40
CA VAL A 59 -13.12 3.78 12.61
C VAL A 59 -12.33 2.50 12.89
N GLY A 60 -11.90 1.78 11.84
CA GLY A 60 -11.02 0.61 11.94
C GLY A 60 -9.66 0.88 12.59
N LEU A 61 -9.15 2.13 12.57
CA LEU A 61 -7.91 2.48 13.27
C LEU A 61 -7.99 2.26 14.79
N PHE A 62 -9.20 2.33 15.34
CA PHE A 62 -9.46 2.12 16.76
C PHE A 62 -9.69 0.65 17.11
N GLN A 63 -9.89 -0.24 16.13
CA GLN A 63 -10.34 -1.62 16.34
C GLN A 63 -9.34 -2.48 17.13
N ASN A 64 -8.04 -2.33 16.90
CA ASN A 64 -7.03 -3.25 17.44
C ASN A 64 -6.18 -2.68 18.58
N LEU A 65 -6.24 -1.36 18.85
CA LEU A 65 -5.56 -0.62 19.94
C LEU A 65 -4.17 -1.17 20.35
N GLY A 66 -3.34 -1.66 19.41
CA GLY A 66 -2.06 -2.30 19.73
C GLY A 66 -2.12 -3.62 20.54
N LEU A 67 -3.32 -4.12 20.88
CA LEU A 67 -3.55 -5.30 21.73
C LEU A 67 -2.93 -6.57 21.17
N GLN A 68 -3.00 -6.76 19.85
CA GLN A 68 -2.36 -7.88 19.17
C GLN A 68 -0.84 -7.88 19.36
N GLN A 69 -0.22 -6.70 19.32
CA GLN A 69 1.23 -6.56 19.45
C GLN A 69 1.69 -6.78 20.90
N ALA A 70 0.88 -6.38 21.89
CA ALA A 70 1.12 -6.70 23.29
C ALA A 70 1.14 -8.23 23.53
N VAL A 71 0.18 -8.97 22.95
CA VAL A 71 0.15 -10.45 23.02
C VAL A 71 1.38 -11.07 22.36
N ILE A 72 1.87 -10.52 21.24
CA ILE A 72 3.04 -11.07 20.55
C ILE A 72 4.34 -10.82 21.35
N GLN A 73 4.49 -9.67 21.99
CA GLN A 73 5.75 -9.26 22.64
C GLN A 73 5.93 -9.79 24.07
N ARG A 74 4.84 -10.05 24.80
CA ARG A 74 4.92 -10.43 26.22
C ARG A 74 5.49 -11.85 26.38
N LYS A 75 6.57 -12.03 27.16
CA LYS A 75 7.22 -13.34 27.32
C LYS A 75 6.28 -14.41 27.87
N GLU A 76 5.53 -14.07 28.91
CA GLU A 76 4.55 -14.95 29.56
C GLU A 76 3.18 -14.28 29.55
N ILE A 77 2.16 -15.01 29.12
CA ILE A 77 0.78 -14.53 29.09
C ILE A 77 -0.13 -15.66 29.59
N GLY A 78 -0.92 -15.36 30.62
CA GLY A 78 -1.84 -16.34 31.19
C GLY A 78 -3.16 -16.42 30.40
N GLU A 79 -3.90 -17.52 30.56
CA GLU A 79 -5.25 -17.68 29.97
C GLU A 79 -6.21 -16.54 30.33
N ARG A 80 -6.12 -16.01 31.56
CA ARG A 80 -6.94 -14.87 31.99
C ARG A 80 -6.64 -13.61 31.18
N GLU A 81 -5.38 -13.36 30.87
CA GLU A 81 -4.93 -12.19 30.10
C GLU A 81 -5.30 -12.35 28.62
N LEU A 82 -5.20 -13.57 28.07
CA LEU A 82 -5.67 -13.88 26.72
C LEU A 82 -7.17 -13.61 26.59
N ASN A 83 -7.98 -14.13 27.52
CA ASN A 83 -9.42 -13.87 27.55
C ASN A 83 -9.73 -12.38 27.70
N GLN A 84 -8.99 -11.66 28.54
CA GLN A 84 -9.14 -10.22 28.67
C GLN A 84 -8.86 -9.48 27.36
N VAL A 85 -7.76 -9.80 26.68
CA VAL A 85 -7.44 -9.21 25.37
C VAL A 85 -8.52 -9.52 24.33
N PHE A 86 -9.02 -10.76 24.31
CA PHE A 86 -10.10 -11.18 23.39
C PHE A 86 -11.37 -10.36 23.60
N TRP A 87 -11.87 -10.30 24.84
CA TRP A 87 -13.13 -9.65 25.16
C TRP A 87 -13.05 -8.13 25.02
N ILE A 88 -11.91 -7.51 25.36
CA ILE A 88 -11.68 -6.08 25.11
C ILE A 88 -11.65 -5.81 23.60
N SER A 89 -10.91 -6.59 22.81
CA SER A 89 -10.83 -6.41 21.35
C SER A 89 -12.20 -6.59 20.70
N THR A 90 -12.97 -7.59 21.14
CA THR A 90 -14.33 -7.85 20.64
C THR A 90 -15.28 -6.71 21.00
N LEU A 91 -15.23 -6.20 22.23
CA LEU A 91 -16.04 -5.06 22.66
C LEU A 91 -15.71 -3.82 21.84
N VAL A 92 -14.42 -3.52 21.65
CA VAL A 92 -13.97 -2.38 20.83
C VAL A 92 -14.41 -2.55 19.38
N GLY A 93 -14.27 -3.74 18.79
CA GLY A 93 -14.74 -4.04 17.44
C GLY A 93 -16.26 -3.89 17.30
N LEU A 94 -17.04 -4.32 18.29
CA LEU A 94 -18.48 -4.12 18.33
C LEU A 94 -18.85 -2.64 18.43
N VAL A 95 -18.19 -1.87 19.30
CA VAL A 95 -18.40 -0.42 19.42
C VAL A 95 -18.06 0.28 18.11
N CYS A 96 -16.92 -0.03 17.49
CA CYS A 96 -16.53 0.47 16.18
C CYS A 96 -17.59 0.16 15.11
N THR A 97 -18.10 -1.07 15.08
CA THR A 97 -19.15 -1.49 14.15
C THR A 97 -20.44 -0.67 14.37
N LEU A 98 -20.89 -0.54 15.62
CA LEU A 98 -22.08 0.23 15.97
C LEU A 98 -21.92 1.72 15.68
N VAL A 99 -20.71 2.29 15.84
CA VAL A 99 -20.42 3.68 15.48
C VAL A 99 -20.58 3.88 13.97
N VAL A 100 -20.05 2.99 13.13
CA VAL A 100 -20.26 3.10 11.66
C VAL A 100 -21.74 2.97 11.31
N VAL A 101 -22.46 2.04 11.92
CA VAL A 101 -23.91 1.87 11.73
C VAL A 101 -24.67 3.14 12.13
N ALA A 102 -24.37 3.72 13.29
CA ALA A 102 -25.01 4.94 13.77
C ALA A 102 -24.67 6.17 12.91
N LEU A 103 -23.45 6.24 12.37
CA LEU A 103 -23.03 7.31 11.46
C LEU A 103 -23.58 7.13 10.04
N SER A 104 -24.06 5.95 9.66
CA SER A 104 -24.48 5.64 8.29
C SER A 104 -25.52 6.62 7.68
N PRO A 105 -26.53 7.14 8.41
CA PRO A 105 -27.44 8.14 7.86
C PRO A 105 -26.76 9.50 7.63
N ALA A 106 -25.81 9.86 8.49
CA ALA A 106 -25.01 11.07 8.31
C ALA A 106 -24.08 10.95 7.09
N VAL A 107 -23.56 9.75 6.81
CA VAL A 107 -22.80 9.46 5.58
C VAL A 107 -23.68 9.65 4.34
N ALA A 108 -24.90 9.11 4.35
CA ALA A 108 -25.85 9.28 3.26
C ALA A 108 -26.25 10.74 3.05
N ALA A 109 -26.49 11.48 4.12
CA ALA A 109 -26.76 12.92 4.05
C ALA A 109 -25.55 13.70 3.51
N PHE A 110 -24.34 13.35 3.95
CA PHE A 110 -23.09 13.98 3.51
C PHE A 110 -22.89 13.80 2.00
N TYR A 111 -23.02 12.59 1.47
CA TYR A 111 -22.89 12.35 0.02
C TYR A 111 -24.17 12.63 -0.79
N SER A 112 -25.27 12.97 -0.12
CA SER A 112 -26.58 13.19 -0.74
C SER A 112 -27.08 11.97 -1.54
N ASP A 113 -26.78 10.76 -1.05
CA ASP A 113 -27.17 9.48 -1.67
C ASP A 113 -27.61 8.46 -0.60
N GLN A 114 -28.88 8.07 -0.63
CA GLN A 114 -29.48 7.19 0.37
C GLN A 114 -28.89 5.76 0.35
N ARG A 115 -28.33 5.32 -0.80
CA ARG A 115 -27.70 3.99 -0.93
C ARG A 115 -26.52 3.82 0.04
N MET A 116 -25.85 4.93 0.40
CA MET A 116 -24.71 4.92 1.31
C MET A 116 -25.04 4.39 2.70
N THR A 117 -26.28 4.54 3.17
CA THR A 117 -26.70 4.03 4.49
C THR A 117 -26.51 2.51 4.55
N ALA A 118 -27.07 1.79 3.58
CA ALA A 118 -27.01 0.34 3.52
C ALA A 118 -25.57 -0.16 3.27
N ILE A 119 -24.82 0.52 2.40
CA ILE A 119 -23.42 0.21 2.11
C ILE A 119 -22.56 0.36 3.37
N ALA A 120 -22.71 1.46 4.12
CA ALA A 120 -21.96 1.71 5.34
C ALA A 120 -22.27 0.69 6.45
N ILE A 121 -23.55 0.35 6.64
CA ILE A 121 -23.97 -0.69 7.60
C ILE A 121 -23.32 -2.04 7.24
N ALA A 122 -23.41 -2.46 5.98
CA ALA A 122 -22.86 -3.74 5.55
C ALA A 122 -21.31 -3.75 5.57
N ALA A 123 -20.68 -2.63 5.21
CA ALA A 123 -19.22 -2.48 5.26
C ALA A 123 -18.65 -2.40 6.69
N ALA A 124 -19.50 -2.25 7.72
CA ALA A 124 -19.10 -2.31 9.12
C ALA A 124 -18.86 -3.75 9.60
N LEU A 125 -19.51 -4.75 9.01
CA LEU A 125 -19.44 -6.16 9.45
C LEU A 125 -18.00 -6.72 9.51
N PRO A 126 -17.10 -6.46 8.54
CA PRO A 126 -15.69 -6.84 8.64
C PRO A 126 -14.97 -6.31 9.90
N LEU A 127 -15.39 -5.18 10.48
CA LEU A 127 -14.82 -4.67 11.73
C LEU A 127 -15.15 -5.58 12.92
N LEU A 128 -16.36 -6.13 12.98
CA LEU A 128 -16.69 -7.09 14.03
C LEU A 128 -15.92 -8.40 13.81
N LEU A 129 -15.97 -8.96 12.60
CA LEU A 129 -15.31 -10.22 12.27
C LEU A 129 -13.79 -10.18 12.47
N GLY A 130 -13.15 -9.08 12.06
CA GLY A 130 -11.72 -8.87 12.26
C GLY A 130 -11.33 -8.79 13.74
N SER A 131 -12.20 -8.23 14.59
CA SER A 131 -11.93 -8.14 16.03
C SER A 131 -12.02 -9.50 16.74
N LEU A 132 -12.94 -10.37 16.29
CA LEU A 132 -13.05 -11.76 16.75
C LEU A 132 -11.86 -12.62 16.27
N ALA A 133 -11.30 -12.30 15.10
CA ALA A 133 -10.15 -12.99 14.53
C ALA A 133 -8.81 -12.52 15.13
N ALA A 134 -8.79 -11.34 15.76
CA ALA A 134 -7.58 -10.65 16.20
C ALA A 134 -6.67 -11.50 17.09
N LEU A 135 -7.21 -12.09 18.16
CA LEU A 135 -6.42 -12.89 19.09
C LEU A 135 -5.94 -14.21 18.48
N PRO A 136 -6.78 -15.03 17.82
CA PRO A 136 -6.30 -16.22 17.11
C PRO A 136 -5.14 -15.92 16.15
N LEU A 137 -5.25 -14.85 15.34
CA LEU A 137 -4.16 -14.45 14.44
C LEU A 137 -2.91 -14.01 15.21
N ALA A 138 -3.06 -13.28 16.31
CA ALA A 138 -1.95 -12.91 17.18
C ALA A 138 -1.26 -14.14 17.81
N LEU A 139 -2.03 -15.15 18.22
CA LEU A 139 -1.51 -16.42 18.73
C LEU A 139 -0.74 -17.19 17.65
N MET A 140 -1.25 -17.25 16.42
CA MET A 140 -0.51 -17.88 15.31
C MET A 140 0.82 -17.16 15.04
N ASN A 141 0.81 -15.82 15.11
CA ASN A 141 2.02 -15.01 14.93
C ASN A 141 3.03 -15.23 16.06
N ARG A 142 2.56 -15.19 17.32
CA ARG A 142 3.36 -15.46 18.52
C ARG A 142 4.03 -16.84 18.47
N HIS A 143 3.32 -17.87 18.01
CA HIS A 143 3.85 -19.22 17.88
C HIS A 143 4.62 -19.45 16.56
N LEU A 144 4.97 -18.38 15.82
CA LEU A 144 5.73 -18.43 14.57
C LEU A 144 5.09 -19.34 13.50
N LYS A 145 3.76 -19.51 13.52
CA LYS A 145 2.99 -20.30 12.55
C LYS A 145 2.75 -19.52 11.26
N PHE A 146 3.81 -18.92 10.70
CA PHE A 146 3.75 -18.04 9.53
C PHE A 146 3.16 -18.70 8.29
N GLY A 147 3.40 -20.01 8.10
CA GLY A 147 2.78 -20.76 7.00
C GLY A 147 1.26 -20.86 7.12
N GLN A 148 0.72 -21.04 8.34
CA GLN A 148 -0.72 -21.07 8.55
C GLN A 148 -1.35 -19.68 8.42
N LEU A 149 -0.66 -18.62 8.88
CA LEU A 149 -1.07 -17.22 8.63
C LEU A 149 -1.11 -16.92 7.13
N ALA A 150 -0.08 -17.35 6.40
CA ALA A 150 0.01 -17.20 4.96
C ALA A 150 -1.15 -17.90 4.24
N LEU A 151 -1.46 -19.16 4.61
CA LEU A 151 -2.60 -19.90 4.06
C LEU A 151 -3.93 -19.25 4.43
N ASN A 152 -4.11 -18.82 5.68
CA ASN A 152 -5.32 -18.15 6.14
C ASN A 152 -5.70 -16.98 5.24
N ASP A 153 -4.79 -16.02 5.02
CA ASP A 153 -5.16 -14.86 4.21
C ASP A 153 -5.09 -15.12 2.69
N VAL A 154 -4.49 -16.24 2.22
CA VAL A 154 -4.72 -16.72 0.84
C VAL A 154 -6.14 -17.25 0.68
N TYR A 155 -6.61 -18.13 1.58
CA TYR A 155 -7.99 -18.64 1.52
C TYR A 155 -9.02 -17.53 1.64
N ALA A 156 -8.83 -16.60 2.57
CA ALA A 156 -9.69 -15.44 2.72
C ALA A 156 -9.72 -14.58 1.44
N ALA A 157 -8.56 -14.34 0.80
CA ALA A 157 -8.49 -13.56 -0.44
C ALA A 157 -9.17 -14.28 -1.62
N VAL A 158 -8.95 -15.60 -1.77
CA VAL A 158 -9.56 -16.40 -2.84
C VAL A 158 -11.08 -16.44 -2.67
N VAL A 159 -11.59 -16.78 -1.49
CA VAL A 159 -13.04 -16.84 -1.25
C VAL A 159 -13.66 -15.44 -1.41
N GLY A 160 -13.02 -14.40 -0.90
CA GLY A 160 -13.48 -13.02 -1.10
C GLY A 160 -13.60 -12.64 -2.57
N LEU A 161 -12.59 -12.96 -3.39
CA LEU A 161 -12.63 -12.74 -4.84
C LEU A 161 -13.75 -13.55 -5.50
N LEU A 162 -13.87 -14.84 -5.21
CA LEU A 162 -14.90 -15.69 -5.79
C LEU A 162 -16.30 -15.17 -5.45
N VAL A 163 -16.57 -14.86 -4.19
CA VAL A 163 -17.86 -14.29 -3.76
C VAL A 163 -18.13 -12.96 -4.46
N THR A 164 -17.14 -12.07 -4.56
CA THR A 164 -17.29 -10.79 -5.26
C THR A 164 -17.58 -10.99 -6.75
N ALA A 165 -16.79 -11.83 -7.43
CA ALA A 165 -16.90 -12.06 -8.86
C ALA A 165 -18.21 -12.76 -9.21
N THR A 166 -18.63 -13.77 -8.43
CA THR A 166 -19.91 -14.46 -8.62
C THR A 166 -21.08 -13.49 -8.41
N ALA A 167 -21.05 -12.67 -7.36
CA ALA A 167 -22.10 -11.68 -7.12
C ALA A 167 -22.17 -10.61 -8.20
N ALA A 168 -21.01 -10.14 -8.70
CA ALA A 168 -20.94 -9.21 -9.81
C ALA A 168 -21.50 -9.83 -11.10
N TYR A 169 -21.17 -11.10 -11.38
CA TYR A 169 -21.69 -11.84 -12.52
C TYR A 169 -23.22 -12.00 -12.51
N PHE A 170 -23.82 -12.17 -11.33
CA PHE A 170 -25.27 -12.20 -11.15
C PHE A 170 -25.93 -10.81 -11.09
N GLY A 171 -25.18 -9.73 -11.38
CA GLY A 171 -25.74 -8.38 -11.49
C GLY A 171 -26.02 -7.70 -10.15
N MET A 172 -25.39 -8.11 -9.05
CA MET A 172 -25.58 -7.47 -7.74
C MET A 172 -24.94 -6.06 -7.62
N GLY A 173 -24.25 -5.58 -8.67
CA GLY A 173 -23.64 -4.25 -8.72
C GLY A 173 -22.71 -3.99 -7.53
N TYR A 174 -22.81 -2.81 -6.93
CA TYR A 174 -22.02 -2.42 -5.76
C TYR A 174 -22.11 -3.38 -4.55
N TRP A 175 -23.19 -4.17 -4.41
CA TRP A 175 -23.29 -5.14 -3.31
C TRP A 175 -22.22 -6.21 -3.37
N SER A 176 -21.79 -6.59 -4.59
CA SER A 176 -20.70 -7.54 -4.79
C SER A 176 -19.43 -7.11 -4.05
N LEU A 177 -19.09 -5.81 -4.14
CA LEU A 177 -17.90 -5.20 -3.54
C LEU A 177 -17.97 -5.09 -2.01
N VAL A 178 -19.15 -5.27 -1.41
CA VAL A 178 -19.36 -5.24 0.04
C VAL A 178 -19.39 -6.64 0.64
N ILE A 179 -20.10 -7.58 0.01
CA ILE A 179 -20.23 -8.95 0.53
C ILE A 179 -18.93 -9.76 0.38
N GLY A 180 -18.12 -9.46 -0.63
CA GLY A 180 -16.83 -10.12 -0.85
C GLY A 180 -15.86 -9.93 0.31
N PRO A 181 -15.55 -8.69 0.72
CA PRO A 181 -14.76 -8.41 1.92
C PRO A 181 -15.35 -9.01 3.20
N ALA A 182 -16.68 -9.02 3.36
CA ALA A 182 -17.34 -9.64 4.51
C ALA A 182 -17.13 -11.17 4.53
N ALA A 183 -17.29 -11.84 3.38
CA ALA A 183 -17.00 -13.27 3.24
C ALA A 183 -15.52 -13.58 3.49
N SER A 184 -14.61 -12.73 2.99
CA SER A 184 -13.17 -12.83 3.24
C SER A 184 -12.86 -12.76 4.74
N ALA A 185 -13.43 -11.79 5.45
CA ALA A 185 -13.26 -11.63 6.89
C ALA A 185 -13.85 -12.81 7.68
N ALA A 186 -15.00 -13.35 7.25
CA ALA A 186 -15.61 -14.53 7.86
C ALA A 186 -14.72 -15.78 7.69
N VAL A 187 -14.18 -16.00 6.50
CA VAL A 187 -13.23 -17.11 6.26
C VAL A 187 -11.96 -16.94 7.07
N ALA A 188 -11.40 -15.73 7.13
CA ALA A 188 -10.22 -15.45 7.95
C ALA A 188 -10.47 -15.73 9.44
N LEU A 189 -11.65 -15.38 9.96
CA LEU A 189 -12.05 -15.70 11.32
C LEU A 189 -12.13 -17.21 11.56
N LEU A 190 -12.90 -17.91 10.72
CA LEU A 190 -13.14 -19.35 10.87
C LEU A 190 -11.84 -20.17 10.72
N ALA A 191 -11.02 -19.85 9.72
CA ALA A 191 -9.75 -20.54 9.49
C ALA A 191 -8.74 -20.25 10.62
N ALA A 192 -8.68 -19.03 11.16
CA ALA A 192 -7.82 -18.71 12.29
C ALA A 192 -8.24 -19.45 13.58
N TRP A 193 -9.55 -19.51 13.86
CA TRP A 193 -10.09 -20.29 14.98
C TRP A 193 -9.80 -21.79 14.83
N TRP A 194 -9.99 -22.32 13.62
CA TRP A 194 -9.73 -23.73 13.35
C TRP A 194 -8.23 -24.08 13.49
N ALA A 195 -7.34 -23.21 13.02
CA ALA A 195 -5.89 -23.41 13.09
C ALA A 195 -5.33 -23.29 14.51
N THR A 196 -5.88 -22.39 15.34
CA THR A 196 -5.43 -22.19 16.72
C THR A 196 -6.06 -23.16 17.70
N ARG A 197 -7.30 -23.61 17.44
CA ARG A 197 -8.13 -24.42 18.37
C ARG A 197 -8.28 -23.78 19.75
N TRP A 198 -8.03 -22.48 19.86
CA TRP A 198 -8.21 -21.74 21.10
C TRP A 198 -9.66 -21.27 21.16
N MET A 199 -10.28 -21.38 22.35
CA MET A 199 -11.64 -20.90 22.58
C MET A 199 -11.65 -19.90 23.73
N PRO A 200 -12.41 -18.80 23.61
CA PRO A 200 -12.53 -17.83 24.69
C PRO A 200 -13.24 -18.45 25.89
N GLY A 201 -12.61 -18.33 27.05
CA GLY A 201 -13.22 -18.54 28.36
C GLY A 201 -14.05 -17.33 28.81
N ARG A 202 -14.29 -17.24 30.12
CA ARG A 202 -15.16 -16.23 30.71
C ARG A 202 -14.66 -14.79 30.44
N PRO A 203 -15.57 -13.82 30.24
CA PRO A 203 -15.22 -12.41 30.14
C PRO A 203 -14.40 -11.92 31.33
N ALA A 204 -13.25 -11.31 31.03
CA ALA A 204 -12.38 -10.71 32.04
C ALA A 204 -12.09 -9.26 31.61
N PHE A 205 -12.75 -8.30 32.26
CA PHE A 205 -12.54 -6.88 32.00
C PHE A 205 -11.69 -6.26 33.10
N ARG A 206 -10.40 -6.63 33.15
CA ARG A 206 -9.44 -5.85 33.93
C ARG A 206 -8.78 -4.88 32.97
N ILE A 207 -8.74 -3.59 33.31
CA ILE A 207 -8.08 -2.60 32.48
C ILE A 207 -6.62 -2.56 32.90
N ASP A 208 -5.73 -3.06 32.05
CA ASP A 208 -4.30 -2.81 32.21
C ASP A 208 -3.97 -1.48 31.54
N ARG A 209 -3.64 -0.46 32.35
CA ARG A 209 -3.37 0.90 31.88
C ARG A 209 -2.16 0.96 30.94
N ASP A 210 -1.22 0.04 31.09
CA ASP A 210 0.00 0.01 30.26
C ASP A 210 -0.33 -0.47 28.84
N ILE A 211 -1.26 -1.42 28.72
CA ILE A 211 -1.74 -1.91 27.42
C ILE A 211 -2.57 -0.84 26.69
N ILE A 212 -3.43 -0.11 27.41
CA ILE A 212 -4.25 0.95 26.81
C ILE A 212 -3.40 2.15 26.39
N SER A 213 -2.43 2.57 27.22
CA SER A 213 -1.57 3.72 26.91
C SER A 213 -0.67 3.46 25.69
N PHE A 214 -0.15 2.24 25.55
CA PHE A 214 0.57 1.81 24.36
C PHE A 214 -0.31 1.88 23.10
N GLY A 215 -1.53 1.35 23.18
CA GLY A 215 -2.51 1.40 22.09
C GLY A 215 -2.88 2.80 21.66
N ALA A 216 -3.14 3.69 22.62
CA ALA A 216 -3.54 5.07 22.37
C ALA A 216 -2.46 5.87 21.61
N ASN A 217 -1.19 5.73 22.00
CA ASN A 217 -0.07 6.39 21.34
C ASN A 217 0.08 5.94 19.87
N LEU A 218 -0.11 4.64 19.61
CA LEU A 218 -0.04 4.09 18.26
C LEU A 218 -1.22 4.55 17.39
N THR A 219 -2.44 4.57 17.95
CA THR A 219 -3.63 5.07 17.26
C THR A 219 -3.50 6.56 16.92
N GLY A 220 -2.97 7.38 17.83
CA GLY A 220 -2.73 8.80 17.58
C GLY A 220 -1.79 9.07 16.40
N PHE A 221 -0.72 8.28 16.24
CA PHE A 221 0.18 8.38 15.08
C PHE A 221 -0.50 8.00 13.76
N ASN A 222 -1.32 6.95 13.77
CA ASN A 222 -2.05 6.51 12.58
C ASN A 222 -3.12 7.52 12.14
N LEU A 223 -3.72 8.25 13.09
CA LEU A 223 -4.75 9.25 12.83
C LEU A 223 -4.23 10.41 11.97
N VAL A 224 -3.03 10.92 12.28
CA VAL A 224 -2.41 12.03 11.53
C VAL A 224 -2.15 11.65 10.07
N ASN A 225 -1.71 10.41 9.82
CA ASN A 225 -1.43 9.92 8.48
C ASN A 225 -2.70 9.56 7.69
N PHE A 226 -3.80 9.26 8.38
CA PHE A 226 -5.02 8.77 7.75
C PHE A 226 -5.68 9.82 6.86
N PHE A 227 -5.91 11.03 7.40
CA PHE A 227 -6.64 12.07 6.68
C PHE A 227 -5.91 12.45 5.39
N SER A 228 -4.59 12.61 5.44
CA SER A 228 -3.81 13.02 4.26
C SER A 228 -3.80 12.00 3.12
N ARG A 229 -4.12 10.73 3.40
CA ARG A 229 -4.15 9.64 2.41
C ARG A 229 -5.54 9.29 1.88
N ASN A 230 -6.59 9.82 2.50
CA ASN A 230 -7.98 9.48 2.16
C ASN A 230 -8.84 10.70 1.85
N LEU A 231 -8.32 11.92 2.10
CA LEU A 231 -9.09 13.14 1.89
C LEU A 231 -9.41 13.37 0.41
N ASP A 232 -8.54 12.95 -0.51
CA ASP A 232 -8.83 12.93 -1.94
C ASP A 232 -10.11 12.14 -2.25
N ASN A 233 -10.22 10.90 -1.75
CA ASN A 233 -11.40 10.06 -1.97
C ASN A 233 -12.68 10.70 -1.40
N ILE A 234 -12.60 11.25 -0.18
CA ILE A 234 -13.74 11.90 0.47
C ILE A 234 -14.20 13.13 -0.33
N LEU A 235 -13.26 13.98 -0.73
CA LEU A 235 -13.58 15.21 -1.43
C LEU A 235 -14.10 14.94 -2.85
N ILE A 236 -13.45 14.04 -3.61
CA ILE A 236 -13.93 13.66 -4.95
C ILE A 236 -15.32 13.04 -4.85
N GLY A 237 -15.56 12.12 -3.91
CA GLY A 237 -16.88 11.53 -3.71
C GLY A 237 -17.98 12.57 -3.42
N LYS A 238 -17.66 13.60 -2.62
CA LYS A 238 -18.61 14.64 -2.24
C LYS A 238 -18.91 15.65 -3.36
N PHE A 239 -17.88 16.11 -4.05
CA PHE A 239 -17.99 17.25 -4.98
C PHE A 239 -18.07 16.83 -6.45
N SER A 240 -17.44 15.71 -6.81
CA SER A 240 -17.43 15.15 -8.17
C SER A 240 -18.38 13.95 -8.34
N GLY A 241 -18.87 13.38 -7.25
CA GLY A 241 -19.80 12.26 -7.25
C GLY A 241 -19.12 10.88 -7.40
N PRO A 242 -19.92 9.80 -7.34
CA PRO A 242 -19.40 8.43 -7.28
C PRO A 242 -18.71 7.98 -8.57
N VAL A 243 -19.19 8.38 -9.75
CA VAL A 243 -18.58 7.96 -11.03
C VAL A 243 -17.13 8.44 -11.15
N GLU A 244 -16.88 9.74 -10.91
CA GLU A 244 -15.51 10.29 -10.91
C GLU A 244 -14.63 9.66 -9.83
N LEU A 245 -15.18 9.43 -8.63
CA LEU A 245 -14.45 8.74 -7.56
C LEU A 245 -14.10 7.31 -7.96
N GLY A 246 -14.99 6.60 -8.65
CA GLY A 246 -14.73 5.26 -9.17
C GLY A 246 -13.55 5.25 -10.14
N TYR A 247 -13.51 6.21 -11.07
CA TYR A 247 -12.37 6.38 -11.98
C TYR A 247 -11.07 6.69 -11.23
N TYR A 248 -11.13 7.59 -10.24
CA TYR A 248 -9.97 7.96 -9.43
C TYR A 248 -9.43 6.79 -8.58
N ASP A 249 -10.31 6.05 -7.89
CA ASP A 249 -9.96 4.90 -7.06
C ASP A 249 -9.27 3.80 -7.89
N ARG A 250 -9.77 3.52 -9.10
CA ARG A 250 -9.13 2.56 -10.01
C ARG A 250 -7.76 3.02 -10.49
N ALA A 251 -7.62 4.29 -10.87
CA ALA A 251 -6.34 4.86 -11.26
C ALA A 251 -5.30 4.72 -10.12
N TYR A 252 -5.71 5.10 -8.91
CA TYR A 252 -4.88 5.09 -7.71
C TYR A 252 -4.43 3.67 -7.33
N LYS A 253 -5.37 2.72 -7.29
CA LYS A 253 -5.07 1.32 -6.94
C LYS A 253 -4.15 0.65 -7.96
N LEU A 254 -4.34 0.90 -9.25
CA LEU A 254 -3.50 0.29 -10.29
C LEU A 254 -2.03 0.74 -10.17
N LEU A 255 -1.77 1.99 -9.77
CA LEU A 255 -0.42 2.54 -9.65
C LEU A 255 0.26 2.22 -8.32
N LEU A 256 -0.43 2.45 -7.21
CA LEU A 256 0.21 2.45 -5.90
C LEU A 256 0.30 1.07 -5.26
N PHE A 257 -0.57 0.14 -5.67
CA PHE A 257 -0.57 -1.20 -5.12
C PHE A 257 0.76 -1.94 -5.37
N PRO A 258 1.33 -1.99 -6.59
CA PRO A 258 2.63 -2.63 -6.82
C PRO A 258 3.76 -1.97 -6.02
N LEU A 259 3.73 -0.63 -5.90
CA LEU A 259 4.79 0.12 -5.20
C LEU A 259 4.84 -0.21 -3.71
N GLN A 260 3.70 -0.19 -3.03
CA GLN A 260 3.63 -0.51 -1.61
C GLN A 260 4.10 -1.93 -1.29
N ASN A 261 3.82 -2.86 -2.20
CA ASN A 261 4.20 -4.27 -2.08
C ASN A 261 5.71 -4.52 -2.24
N ILE A 262 6.44 -3.60 -2.90
CA ILE A 262 7.90 -3.66 -3.03
C ILE A 262 8.58 -2.93 -1.88
N THR A 263 8.11 -1.73 -1.52
CA THR A 263 8.79 -0.87 -0.53
C THR A 263 8.64 -1.36 0.91
N GLN A 264 7.51 -1.99 1.27
CA GLN A 264 7.23 -2.43 2.64
C GLN A 264 8.17 -3.56 3.12
N PRO A 265 8.32 -4.69 2.38
CA PRO A 265 9.29 -5.72 2.76
C PRO A 265 10.72 -5.19 2.83
N LEU A 266 11.09 -4.32 1.89
CA LEU A 266 12.41 -3.72 1.84
C LEU A 266 12.69 -2.87 3.09
N SER A 267 11.71 -2.07 3.53
CA SER A 267 11.83 -1.26 4.75
C SER A 267 12.12 -2.09 6.00
N ARG A 268 11.52 -3.28 6.13
CA ARG A 268 11.73 -4.20 7.27
C ARG A 268 13.16 -4.73 7.36
N VAL A 269 13.87 -4.83 6.24
CA VAL A 269 15.26 -5.31 6.16
C VAL A 269 16.24 -4.14 6.26
N MET A 270 15.94 -3.03 5.56
CA MET A 270 16.86 -1.90 5.45
C MET A 270 17.00 -1.12 6.77
N ILE A 271 15.91 -0.89 7.50
CA ILE A 271 15.97 -0.12 8.75
C ILE A 271 16.91 -0.77 9.78
N PRO A 272 16.79 -2.07 10.14
CA PRO A 272 17.71 -2.70 11.10
C PRO A 272 19.16 -2.76 10.59
N LEU A 273 19.36 -3.01 9.29
CA LEU A 273 20.68 -3.05 8.68
C LEU A 273 21.37 -1.68 8.79
N MET A 274 20.65 -0.61 8.43
CA MET A 274 21.16 0.75 8.41
C MET A 274 21.41 1.28 9.82
N SER A 275 20.58 0.94 10.82
CA SER A 275 20.81 1.31 12.22
C SER A 275 22.10 0.71 12.79
N ARG A 276 22.50 -0.52 12.38
CA ARG A 276 23.76 -1.13 12.83
C ARG A 276 25.01 -0.44 12.31
N ILE A 277 24.90 0.28 11.20
CA ILE A 277 26.01 0.99 10.55
C ILE A 277 25.82 2.51 10.60
N GLN A 278 24.94 3.01 11.47
CA GLN A 278 24.55 4.43 11.51
C GLN A 278 25.73 5.38 11.78
N GLU A 279 26.74 4.91 12.53
CA GLU A 279 27.95 5.68 12.87
C GLU A 279 28.94 5.75 11.70
N ASP A 280 28.99 4.72 10.84
CA ASP A 280 29.80 4.69 9.63
C ASP A 280 29.07 5.40 8.48
N LYS A 281 29.15 6.73 8.49
CA LYS A 281 28.47 7.62 7.54
C LYS A 281 28.75 7.26 6.08
N ALA A 282 29.99 6.88 5.75
CA ALA A 282 30.37 6.59 4.38
C ALA A 282 29.70 5.29 3.90
N ARG A 283 29.76 4.24 4.71
CA ARG A 283 29.14 2.95 4.43
C ARG A 283 27.62 3.02 4.44
N PHE A 284 27.03 3.81 5.35
CA PHE A 284 25.60 4.07 5.38
C PHE A 284 25.13 4.71 4.08
N ARG A 285 25.81 5.78 3.64
CA ARG A 285 25.50 6.48 2.38
C ARG A 285 25.60 5.54 1.19
N ASP A 286 26.67 4.75 1.10
CA ASP A 286 26.87 3.78 0.01
C ASP A 286 25.73 2.74 -0.07
N ILE A 287 25.41 2.10 1.05
CA ILE A 287 24.33 1.10 1.12
C ILE A 287 22.97 1.73 0.78
N TYR A 288 22.66 2.89 1.34
CA TYR A 288 21.41 3.59 1.04
C TYR A 288 21.30 3.91 -0.46
N LEU A 289 22.33 4.50 -1.05
CA LEU A 289 22.30 4.89 -2.46
C LEU A 289 22.22 3.68 -3.37
N ARG A 290 22.94 2.59 -3.08
CA ARG A 290 22.84 1.34 -3.84
C ARG A 290 21.42 0.79 -3.85
N THR A 291 20.78 0.72 -2.67
CA THR A 291 19.41 0.24 -2.55
C THR A 291 18.43 1.19 -3.26
N ASN A 292 18.61 2.49 -3.13
CA ASN A 292 17.74 3.48 -3.77
C ASN A 292 17.88 3.48 -5.30
N TRP A 293 19.10 3.33 -5.83
CA TRP A 293 19.37 3.15 -7.25
C TRP A 293 18.68 1.89 -7.80
N LEU A 294 18.81 0.76 -7.10
CA LEU A 294 18.19 -0.49 -7.51
C LEU A 294 16.65 -0.37 -7.50
N LEU A 295 16.10 0.20 -6.42
CA LEU A 295 14.66 0.39 -6.30
C LEU A 295 14.13 1.29 -7.43
N ALA A 296 14.80 2.40 -7.71
CA ALA A 296 14.42 3.32 -8.78
C ALA A 296 14.57 2.68 -10.17
N ALA A 297 15.65 1.94 -10.43
CA ALA A 297 15.87 1.22 -11.68
C ALA A 297 14.81 0.15 -11.97
N VAL A 298 14.29 -0.50 -10.94
CA VAL A 298 13.25 -1.53 -11.08
C VAL A 298 11.86 -0.92 -11.21
N THR A 299 11.56 0.14 -10.45
CA THR A 299 10.18 0.64 -10.32
C THR A 299 9.85 1.80 -11.27
N MET A 300 10.74 2.80 -11.38
CA MET A 300 10.44 4.03 -12.12
C MET A 300 10.23 3.80 -13.63
N PRO A 301 11.04 2.98 -14.34
CA PRO A 301 10.79 2.70 -15.75
C PRO A 301 9.44 2.02 -15.99
N GLY A 302 9.03 1.12 -15.08
CA GLY A 302 7.72 0.48 -15.13
C GLY A 302 6.57 1.49 -14.97
N ILE A 303 6.65 2.37 -13.97
CA ILE A 303 5.66 3.46 -13.78
C ILE A 303 5.63 4.35 -15.02
N ALA A 304 6.80 4.76 -15.53
CA ALA A 304 6.90 5.65 -16.69
C ALA A 304 6.33 5.02 -17.97
N ALA A 305 6.53 3.71 -18.17
CA ALA A 305 5.95 2.96 -19.27
C ALA A 305 4.42 2.91 -19.19
N LEU A 306 3.87 2.56 -18.02
CA LEU A 306 2.43 2.53 -17.82
C LEU A 306 1.81 3.92 -17.97
N THR A 307 2.47 4.96 -17.46
CA THR A 307 2.04 6.36 -17.57
C THR A 307 1.98 6.81 -19.03
N LEU A 308 3.00 6.48 -19.82
CA LEU A 308 3.06 6.78 -21.24
C LEU A 308 1.96 6.06 -22.02
N ALA A 309 1.81 4.77 -21.76
CA ALA A 309 0.80 3.92 -22.37
C ALA A 309 -0.51 3.90 -21.56
N ALA A 310 -0.90 5.00 -20.92
CA ALA A 310 -2.05 5.02 -20.01
C ALA A 310 -3.34 4.55 -20.67
N LYS A 311 -3.63 5.03 -21.88
CA LYS A 311 -4.83 4.64 -22.65
C LYS A 311 -4.80 3.14 -23.02
N PRO A 312 -3.74 2.61 -23.67
CA PRO A 312 -3.60 1.16 -23.90
C PRO A 312 -3.67 0.32 -22.62
N THR A 313 -3.01 0.77 -21.54
CA THR A 313 -3.00 0.07 -20.24
C THR A 313 -4.41 -0.07 -19.69
N VAL A 314 -5.18 1.02 -19.66
CA VAL A 314 -6.56 1.03 -19.17
C VAL A 314 -7.48 0.20 -20.08
N SER A 315 -7.33 0.32 -21.40
CA SER A 315 -8.11 -0.45 -22.38
C SER A 315 -7.89 -1.96 -22.22
N ILE A 316 -6.62 -2.41 -22.15
CA ILE A 316 -6.27 -3.83 -21.96
C ILE A 316 -6.78 -4.35 -20.62
N LEU A 317 -6.60 -3.60 -19.54
CA LEU A 317 -6.92 -4.09 -18.21
C LEU A 317 -8.42 -4.01 -17.93
N PHE A 318 -9.02 -2.84 -18.09
CA PHE A 318 -10.37 -2.56 -17.63
C PHE A 318 -11.41 -2.53 -18.77
N GLY A 319 -10.99 -2.26 -20.00
CA GLY A 319 -11.87 -2.13 -21.16
C GLY A 319 -12.27 -0.69 -21.46
N GLU A 320 -13.00 -0.49 -22.56
CA GLU A 320 -13.29 0.85 -23.11
C GLU A 320 -14.14 1.75 -22.19
N GLN A 321 -15.04 1.17 -21.40
CA GLN A 321 -15.88 1.91 -20.44
C GLN A 321 -15.05 2.66 -19.37
N TRP A 322 -13.78 2.28 -19.20
CA TRP A 322 -12.86 2.86 -18.24
C TRP A 322 -11.88 3.86 -18.86
N LEU A 323 -11.98 4.18 -20.15
CA LEU A 323 -11.08 5.16 -20.78
C LEU A 323 -10.97 6.51 -20.06
N PRO A 324 -12.01 7.05 -19.38
CA PRO A 324 -11.86 8.25 -18.54
C PRO A 324 -10.85 8.12 -17.39
N VAL A 325 -10.46 6.91 -16.99
CA VAL A 325 -9.38 6.65 -16.04
C VAL A 325 -8.01 7.07 -16.58
N ALA A 326 -7.78 6.96 -17.90
CA ALA A 326 -6.48 7.16 -18.51
C ALA A 326 -5.83 8.54 -18.18
N PRO A 327 -6.52 9.69 -18.29
CA PRO A 327 -5.93 10.98 -17.91
C PRO A 327 -5.63 11.09 -16.40
N ILE A 328 -6.49 10.55 -15.53
CA ILE A 328 -6.25 10.53 -14.08
C ILE A 328 -5.03 9.67 -13.76
N PHE A 329 -4.98 8.48 -14.35
CA PHE A 329 -3.89 7.53 -14.24
C PHE A 329 -2.57 8.11 -14.73
N ALA A 330 -2.56 8.86 -15.84
CA ALA A 330 -1.36 9.51 -16.32
C ALA A 330 -0.80 10.51 -15.29
N TRP A 331 -1.63 11.41 -14.75
CA TRP A 331 -1.20 12.38 -13.73
C TRP A 331 -0.74 11.72 -12.42
N LEU A 332 -1.48 10.72 -11.94
CA LEU A 332 -1.05 9.94 -10.77
C LEU A 332 0.23 9.16 -11.06
N GLY A 333 0.45 8.72 -12.29
CA GLY A 333 1.67 8.07 -12.75
C GLY A 333 2.88 8.99 -12.66
N VAL A 334 2.73 10.25 -13.12
CA VAL A 334 3.72 11.31 -12.92
C VAL A 334 4.00 11.52 -11.44
N ALA A 335 2.97 11.67 -10.60
CA ALA A 335 3.15 11.81 -9.15
C ALA A 335 3.88 10.60 -8.52
N SER A 336 3.61 9.40 -9.03
CA SER A 336 4.15 8.13 -8.51
C SER A 336 5.65 7.94 -8.81
N LEU A 337 6.18 8.57 -9.86
CA LEU A 337 7.62 8.55 -10.17
C LEU A 337 8.47 9.16 -9.04
N MET A 338 7.91 9.98 -8.16
CA MET A 338 8.60 10.51 -6.97
C MET A 338 8.64 9.51 -5.80
N GLN A 339 7.70 8.58 -5.72
CA GLN A 339 7.49 7.75 -4.53
C GLN A 339 8.64 6.77 -4.20
N PRO A 340 9.20 6.02 -5.16
CA PRO A 340 10.24 5.03 -4.87
C PRO A 340 11.43 5.64 -4.11
N VAL A 341 11.86 6.83 -4.52
CA VAL A 341 13.00 7.53 -3.91
C VAL A 341 12.58 8.30 -2.65
N SER A 342 11.39 8.90 -2.63
CA SER A 342 10.95 9.70 -1.48
C SER A 342 10.56 8.84 -0.28
N SER A 343 9.98 7.66 -0.50
CA SER A 343 9.52 6.77 0.58
C SER A 343 10.67 6.18 1.42
N THR A 344 11.87 6.04 0.84
CA THR A 344 13.07 5.51 1.53
C THR A 344 13.73 6.54 2.44
N THR A 345 13.45 7.83 2.26
CA THR A 345 13.97 8.91 3.13
C THR A 345 13.54 8.77 4.59
N GLY A 346 12.38 8.14 4.83
CA GLY A 346 11.93 7.78 6.17
C GLY A 346 12.94 6.90 6.92
N TRP A 347 13.67 6.03 6.22
CA TRP A 347 14.70 5.19 6.84
C TRP A 347 15.86 6.04 7.38
N ILE A 348 16.23 7.11 6.67
CA ILE A 348 17.28 8.03 7.12
C ILE A 348 16.84 8.72 8.41
N PHE A 349 15.63 9.30 8.43
CA PHE A 349 15.15 9.98 9.63
C PHE A 349 15.07 9.04 10.84
N ILE A 350 14.61 7.80 10.63
CA ILE A 350 14.51 6.80 11.71
C ILE A 350 15.91 6.40 12.20
N CYS A 351 16.82 6.00 11.31
CA CYS A 351 18.14 5.51 11.70
C CYS A 351 19.05 6.62 12.27
N GLN A 352 18.84 7.88 11.90
CA GLN A 352 19.61 9.01 12.45
C GLN A 352 18.97 9.59 13.73
N GLY A 353 17.86 9.02 14.23
CA GLY A 353 17.17 9.53 15.42
C GLY A 353 16.40 10.84 15.20
N GLU A 354 16.28 11.30 13.96
CA GLU A 354 15.68 12.56 13.52
C GLU A 354 14.15 12.49 13.39
N THR A 355 13.51 11.86 14.38
CA THR A 355 12.06 11.63 14.44
C THR A 355 11.25 12.94 14.49
N LYS A 356 11.79 13.98 15.14
CA LYS A 356 11.17 15.33 15.14
C LYS A 356 11.13 15.93 13.73
N THR A 357 12.21 15.76 12.97
CA THR A 357 12.30 16.23 11.59
C THR A 357 11.34 15.43 10.69
N MET A 358 11.26 14.11 10.88
CA MET A 358 10.27 13.26 10.20
C MET A 358 8.83 13.69 10.49
N PHE A 359 8.50 14.02 11.74
CA PHE A 359 7.16 14.47 12.13
C PHE A 359 6.81 15.82 11.48
N ARG A 360 7.72 16.80 11.51
CA ARG A 360 7.55 18.10 10.84
C ARG A 360 7.38 17.95 9.33
N TRP A 361 8.15 17.06 8.71
CA TRP A 361 7.99 16.69 7.30
C TRP A 361 6.62 16.07 7.03
N GLY A 362 6.16 15.18 7.91
CA GLY A 362 4.82 14.60 7.86
C GLY A 362 3.73 15.66 7.83
N ILE A 363 3.77 16.64 8.74
CA ILE A 363 2.81 17.76 8.77
C ILE A 363 2.89 18.59 7.48
N TYR A 364 4.09 19.00 7.06
CA TYR A 364 4.26 19.81 5.84
C TYR A 364 3.75 19.08 4.58
N SER A 365 4.15 17.82 4.40
CA SER A 365 3.73 17.01 3.25
C SER A 365 2.23 16.74 3.27
N SER A 366 1.64 16.56 4.45
CA SER A 366 0.20 16.40 4.66
C SER A 366 -0.57 17.65 4.27
N LEU A 367 -0.18 18.82 4.79
CA LEU A 367 -0.82 20.10 4.48
C LEU A 367 -0.73 20.45 2.99
N THR A 368 0.45 20.32 2.39
CA THR A 368 0.64 20.58 0.95
C THR A 368 -0.16 19.61 0.08
N THR A 369 -0.29 18.34 0.49
CA THR A 369 -1.13 17.36 -0.21
C THR A 369 -2.61 17.74 -0.12
N VAL A 370 -3.12 18.06 1.08
CA VAL A 370 -4.50 18.49 1.29
C VAL A 370 -4.82 19.76 0.50
N LEU A 371 -3.96 20.77 0.56
CA LEU A 371 -4.13 22.00 -0.22
C LEU A 371 -4.15 21.71 -1.73
N SER A 372 -3.29 20.81 -2.20
CA SER A 372 -3.29 20.43 -3.62
C SER A 372 -4.58 19.73 -4.03
N PHE A 373 -5.17 18.90 -3.17
CA PHE A 373 -6.48 18.31 -3.46
C PHE A 373 -7.55 19.38 -3.55
N VAL A 374 -7.66 20.26 -2.55
CA VAL A 374 -8.65 21.36 -2.52
C VAL A 374 -8.54 22.27 -3.75
N VAL A 375 -7.31 22.63 -4.15
CA VAL A 375 -7.09 23.43 -5.37
C VAL A 375 -7.44 22.63 -6.62
N GLY A 376 -7.11 21.35 -6.68
CA GLY A 376 -7.39 20.49 -7.83
C GLY A 376 -8.87 20.18 -8.03
N LEU A 377 -9.67 20.19 -6.96
CA LEU A 377 -11.10 19.83 -6.97
C LEU A 377 -11.94 20.64 -7.96
N GLN A 378 -11.57 21.88 -8.25
CA GLN A 378 -12.30 22.71 -9.21
C GLN A 378 -12.27 22.17 -10.65
N TRP A 379 -11.35 21.23 -10.95
CA TRP A 379 -11.28 20.51 -12.22
C TRP A 379 -11.55 19.00 -12.06
N GLY A 380 -12.29 18.62 -11.02
CA GLY A 380 -12.67 17.23 -10.73
C GLY A 380 -11.47 16.32 -10.43
N ALA A 381 -11.65 15.02 -10.63
CA ALA A 381 -10.65 14.01 -10.30
C ALA A 381 -9.30 14.19 -11.05
N ILE A 382 -9.34 14.67 -12.30
CA ILE A 382 -8.12 14.94 -13.09
C ILE A 382 -7.36 16.11 -12.47
N GLY A 383 -8.06 17.17 -12.07
CA GLY A 383 -7.47 18.32 -11.38
C GLY A 383 -6.79 17.95 -10.07
N VAL A 384 -7.44 17.10 -9.26
CA VAL A 384 -6.86 16.58 -8.02
C VAL A 384 -5.57 15.81 -8.29
N ALA A 385 -5.57 14.91 -9.28
CA ALA A 385 -4.38 14.15 -9.65
C ALA A 385 -3.23 15.06 -10.17
N ALA A 386 -3.55 16.04 -11.02
CA ALA A 386 -2.59 16.98 -11.57
C ALA A 386 -1.99 17.87 -10.48
N ALA A 387 -2.82 18.46 -9.63
CA ALA A 387 -2.38 19.32 -8.54
C ALA A 387 -1.51 18.54 -7.53
N TYR A 388 -1.85 17.27 -7.25
CA TYR A 388 -1.03 16.39 -6.43
C TYR A 388 0.35 16.12 -7.06
N ALA A 389 0.40 15.83 -8.36
CA ALA A 389 1.67 15.61 -9.07
C ALA A 389 2.55 16.86 -9.05
N ILE A 390 1.97 18.02 -9.39
CA ILE A 390 2.66 19.31 -9.44
C ILE A 390 3.17 19.70 -8.05
N SER A 391 2.33 19.62 -7.02
CA SER A 391 2.74 19.93 -5.63
C SER A 391 3.85 18.99 -5.14
N GLY A 392 3.86 17.75 -5.62
CA GLY A 392 4.94 16.78 -5.39
C GLY A 392 6.30 17.32 -5.82
N TYR A 393 6.43 17.65 -7.10
CA TYR A 393 7.69 18.09 -7.65
C TYR A 393 8.08 19.51 -7.26
N VAL A 394 7.11 20.42 -7.14
CA VAL A 394 7.39 21.84 -6.87
C VAL A 394 7.63 22.11 -5.39
N LEU A 395 6.83 21.51 -4.50
CA LEU A 395 6.85 21.84 -3.08
C LEU A 395 7.50 20.77 -2.22
N ARG A 396 7.31 19.48 -2.55
CA ARG A 396 7.73 18.36 -1.68
C ARG A 396 9.15 17.89 -1.98
N VAL A 397 9.52 17.66 -3.25
CA VAL A 397 10.89 17.26 -3.64
C VAL A 397 11.97 18.22 -3.13
N PRO A 398 11.87 19.55 -3.33
CA PRO A 398 12.95 20.46 -2.94
C PRO A 398 13.12 20.56 -1.42
N VAL A 399 12.00 20.59 -0.69
CA VAL A 399 12.03 20.62 0.78
C VAL A 399 12.60 19.32 1.33
N LEU A 400 12.23 18.17 0.77
CA LEU A 400 12.79 16.88 1.19
C LEU A 400 14.30 16.82 0.92
N ALA A 401 14.76 17.27 -0.26
CA ALA A 401 16.18 17.35 -0.59
C ALA A 401 16.94 18.26 0.40
N TRP A 402 16.37 19.42 0.74
CA TRP A 402 16.95 20.34 1.73
C TRP A 402 17.01 19.73 3.14
N LEU A 403 15.98 18.99 3.57
CA LEU A 403 15.97 18.30 4.86
C LEU A 403 17.05 17.22 4.92
N LEU A 404 17.21 16.41 3.85
CA LEU A 404 18.22 15.37 3.78
C LEU A 404 19.64 15.92 3.95
N GLN A 405 19.93 17.09 3.37
CA GLN A 405 21.20 17.80 3.51
C GLN A 405 21.57 18.11 4.97
N ARG A 406 20.58 18.23 5.86
CA ARG A 406 20.76 18.61 7.27
C ARG A 406 20.82 17.42 8.24
N VAL A 407 20.17 16.32 7.89
CA VAL A 407 19.84 15.24 8.83
C VAL A 407 20.87 14.12 8.82
N GLY A 408 21.52 13.83 7.69
CA GLY A 408 22.26 12.58 7.59
C GLY A 408 23.41 12.57 6.59
N PRO A 409 23.99 11.38 6.37
CA PRO A 409 25.14 11.22 5.49
C PRO A 409 24.77 11.28 4.00
N VAL A 410 23.48 11.36 3.65
CA VAL A 410 23.00 11.46 2.27
C VAL A 410 22.72 12.91 1.93
N SER A 411 23.33 13.42 0.86
CA SER A 411 23.17 14.82 0.46
C SER A 411 21.94 15.06 -0.42
N ALA A 412 21.50 16.32 -0.52
CA ALA A 412 20.46 16.74 -1.47
C ALA A 412 20.83 16.34 -2.90
N LYS A 413 22.12 16.47 -3.26
CA LYS A 413 22.64 16.11 -4.58
C LYS A 413 22.46 14.63 -4.87
N ASP A 414 22.68 13.75 -3.88
CA ASP A 414 22.53 12.31 -4.07
C ASP A 414 21.08 11.93 -4.35
N PHE A 415 20.15 12.51 -3.59
CA PHE A 415 18.72 12.31 -3.77
C PHE A 415 18.23 12.83 -5.13
N LEU A 416 18.59 14.07 -5.47
CA LEU A 416 18.18 14.71 -6.73
C LEU A 416 18.84 14.05 -7.95
N LEU A 417 20.05 13.49 -7.84
CA LEU A 417 20.68 12.74 -8.93
C LEU A 417 19.92 11.47 -9.26
N VAL A 418 19.52 10.69 -8.25
CA VAL A 418 18.73 9.46 -8.48
C VAL A 418 17.38 9.83 -9.10
N GLN A 419 16.66 10.76 -8.47
CA GLN A 419 15.34 11.18 -8.94
C GLN A 419 15.41 11.79 -10.35
N GLY A 420 16.35 12.71 -10.57
CA GLY A 420 16.53 13.42 -11.83
C GLY A 420 16.92 12.48 -12.97
N LEU A 421 17.80 11.50 -12.73
CA LEU A 421 18.23 10.57 -13.79
C LEU A 421 17.04 9.81 -14.38
N PHE A 422 16.23 9.18 -13.52
CA PHE A 422 15.12 8.36 -13.99
C PHE A 422 13.95 9.19 -14.53
N LEU A 423 13.79 10.43 -14.08
CA LEU A 423 12.85 11.37 -14.71
C LEU A 423 13.33 11.77 -16.10
N ILE A 424 14.61 12.09 -16.27
CA ILE A 424 15.17 12.43 -17.58
C ILE A 424 15.10 11.22 -18.52
N SER A 425 15.39 10.01 -18.03
CA SER A 425 15.26 8.79 -18.85
C SER A 425 13.81 8.52 -19.25
N ALA A 426 12.85 8.76 -18.34
CA ALA A 426 11.42 8.65 -18.64
C ALA A 426 10.98 9.68 -19.69
N LEU A 427 11.38 10.95 -19.54
CA LEU A 427 11.10 12.01 -20.51
C LEU A 427 11.71 11.70 -21.87
N ALA A 428 12.96 11.24 -21.92
CA ALA A 428 13.61 10.79 -23.15
C ALA A 428 12.84 9.64 -23.80
N ALA A 429 12.39 8.65 -23.00
CA ALA A 429 11.58 7.55 -23.50
C ALA A 429 10.24 8.01 -24.07
N TRP A 430 9.60 8.98 -23.42
CA TRP A 430 8.32 9.55 -23.89
C TRP A 430 8.50 10.33 -25.19
N ILE A 431 9.60 11.07 -25.35
CA ILE A 431 9.95 11.75 -26.60
C ILE A 431 10.22 10.71 -27.69
N CYS A 432 11.06 9.70 -27.44
CA CYS A 432 11.35 8.63 -28.40
C CYS A 432 10.09 7.86 -28.82
N TYR A 433 9.19 7.60 -27.88
CA TYR A 433 7.93 6.90 -28.15
C TYR A 433 7.03 7.69 -29.12
N ARG A 434 6.97 9.02 -28.99
CA ARG A 434 6.22 9.86 -29.93
C ARG A 434 6.81 9.91 -31.34
N LEU A 435 8.08 9.52 -31.49
CA LEU A 435 8.76 9.42 -32.78
C LEU A 435 8.65 8.02 -33.40
N LEU A 436 8.08 7.05 -32.68
CA LEU A 436 7.87 5.71 -33.24
C LEU A 436 6.81 5.73 -34.35
N PRO A 437 6.97 4.91 -35.40
CA PRO A 437 5.95 4.74 -36.43
C PRO A 437 4.60 4.30 -35.85
N ASP A 438 3.50 4.83 -36.39
CA ASP A 438 2.13 4.50 -35.99
C ASP A 438 1.81 3.00 -36.10
N VAL A 439 2.55 2.26 -36.93
CA VAL A 439 2.43 0.80 -37.04
C VAL A 439 2.77 0.09 -35.72
N LEU A 440 3.68 0.63 -34.90
CA LEU A 440 4.07 0.05 -33.61
C LEU A 440 3.22 0.53 -32.44
N THR A 441 2.64 1.72 -32.54
CA THR A 441 1.90 2.38 -31.46
C THR A 441 0.38 2.36 -31.65
N GLY A 442 -0.10 2.26 -32.89
CA GLY A 442 -1.52 2.34 -33.25
C GLY A 442 -2.15 1.02 -33.74
N SER A 443 -1.36 -0.02 -34.01
CA SER A 443 -1.88 -1.30 -34.52
C SER A 443 -2.51 -2.18 -33.43
N SER A 444 -2.01 -2.13 -32.20
CA SER A 444 -2.52 -2.89 -31.07
C SER A 444 -2.13 -2.22 -29.76
N ASP A 445 -3.07 -2.14 -28.81
CA ASP A 445 -2.80 -1.67 -27.45
C ASP A 445 -1.66 -2.47 -26.79
N PHE A 446 -1.54 -3.77 -27.08
CA PHE A 446 -0.48 -4.61 -26.52
C PHE A 446 0.90 -4.22 -27.07
N LEU A 447 1.01 -3.95 -28.37
CA LEU A 447 2.26 -3.48 -28.98
C LEU A 447 2.63 -2.09 -28.49
N ALA A 448 1.64 -1.22 -28.31
CA ALA A 448 1.82 0.11 -27.74
C ALA A 448 2.37 0.05 -26.30
N LEU A 449 1.86 -0.87 -25.46
CA LEU A 449 2.36 -1.08 -24.11
C LEU A 449 3.75 -1.75 -24.10
N ALA A 450 3.96 -2.80 -24.91
CA ALA A 450 5.23 -3.49 -24.98
C ALA A 450 6.37 -2.57 -25.45
N SER A 451 6.13 -1.73 -26.46
CA SER A 451 7.09 -0.72 -26.92
C SER A 451 7.38 0.33 -25.85
N ALA A 452 6.36 0.80 -25.11
CA ALA A 452 6.56 1.72 -23.98
C ALA A 452 7.44 1.10 -22.89
N VAL A 453 7.21 -0.16 -22.52
CA VAL A 453 8.02 -0.90 -21.54
C VAL A 453 9.46 -1.05 -22.03
N CYS A 454 9.66 -1.56 -23.24
CA CYS A 454 10.98 -1.75 -23.82
C CYS A 454 11.78 -0.44 -23.89
N LEU A 455 11.16 0.66 -24.32
CA LEU A 455 11.82 1.96 -24.40
C LEU A 455 12.20 2.50 -23.02
N ASN A 456 11.29 2.46 -22.05
CA ASN A 456 11.56 3.01 -20.72
C ASN A 456 12.64 2.21 -19.99
N TYR A 457 12.59 0.88 -20.00
CA TYR A 457 13.64 0.06 -19.40
C TYR A 457 14.96 0.15 -20.16
N GLY A 458 14.91 0.17 -21.50
CA GLY A 458 16.10 0.30 -22.34
C GLY A 458 16.84 1.62 -22.10
N LEU A 459 16.12 2.74 -22.12
CA LEU A 459 16.72 4.05 -21.86
C LEU A 459 17.16 4.20 -20.40
N ALA A 460 16.38 3.71 -19.44
CA ALA A 460 16.82 3.71 -18.04
C ALA A 460 18.13 2.93 -17.86
N LEU A 461 18.27 1.77 -18.50
CA LEU A 461 19.51 0.99 -18.48
C LEU A 461 20.67 1.73 -19.15
N LEU A 462 20.45 2.35 -20.32
CA LEU A 462 21.47 3.14 -21.01
C LEU A 462 21.96 4.31 -20.15
N PHE A 463 21.06 5.07 -19.55
CA PHE A 463 21.40 6.17 -18.65
C PHE A 463 22.10 5.68 -17.37
N ALA A 464 21.69 4.53 -16.82
CA ALA A 464 22.33 3.91 -15.68
C ALA A 464 23.75 3.39 -16.00
N LEU A 465 24.00 2.94 -17.24
CA LEU A 465 25.34 2.53 -17.71
C LEU A 465 26.24 3.74 -18.05
N ALA A 466 25.66 4.87 -18.47
CA ALA A 466 26.41 6.07 -18.81
C ALA A 466 27.02 6.76 -17.57
N LEU A 467 26.36 6.67 -16.40
CA LEU A 467 26.83 7.30 -15.17
C LEU A 467 27.62 6.33 -14.28
N ARG A 468 28.77 6.77 -13.77
CA ARG A 468 29.66 5.94 -12.94
C ARG A 468 28.98 5.33 -11.70
N PRO A 469 28.21 6.09 -10.88
CA PRO A 469 27.61 5.53 -9.67
C PRO A 469 26.63 4.38 -9.93
N PRO A 470 25.57 4.52 -10.76
CA PRO A 470 24.64 3.42 -11.03
C PRO A 470 25.30 2.23 -11.75
N ARG A 471 26.26 2.50 -12.65
CA ARG A 471 27.03 1.45 -13.34
C ARG A 471 27.75 0.51 -12.38
N GLN A 472 28.38 1.04 -11.33
CA GLN A 472 29.06 0.23 -10.31
C GLN A 472 28.08 -0.68 -9.56
N VAL A 473 26.90 -0.17 -9.22
CA VAL A 473 25.86 -0.96 -8.55
C VAL A 473 25.37 -2.11 -9.43
N LEU A 474 25.12 -1.84 -10.73
CA LEU A 474 24.71 -2.86 -11.70
C LEU A 474 25.76 -3.97 -11.87
N PHE A 475 27.03 -3.62 -12.04
CA PHE A 475 28.11 -4.61 -12.18
C PHE A 475 28.34 -5.42 -10.89
N ASP A 476 28.23 -4.80 -9.72
CA ASP A 476 28.35 -5.51 -8.44
C ASP A 476 27.21 -6.52 -8.23
N ILE A 477 26.01 -6.23 -8.70
CA ILE A 477 24.87 -7.15 -8.64
C ILE A 477 25.06 -8.29 -9.64
N LEU A 478 25.40 -7.99 -10.89
CA LEU A 478 25.59 -9.01 -11.93
C LEU A 478 26.73 -9.97 -11.57
N SER A 479 27.85 -9.46 -11.06
CA SER A 479 28.98 -10.29 -10.63
C SER A 479 28.64 -11.21 -9.45
N LYS A 480 27.88 -10.71 -8.45
CA LYS A 480 27.43 -11.52 -7.31
C LYS A 480 26.35 -12.52 -7.69
N GLY A 481 25.41 -12.15 -8.56
CA GLY A 481 24.34 -13.03 -9.04
C GLY A 481 24.88 -14.20 -9.87
N LEU A 482 25.80 -13.93 -10.80
CA LEU A 482 26.49 -14.96 -11.58
C LEU A 482 27.37 -15.86 -10.71
N GLY A 483 27.96 -15.32 -9.64
CA GLY A 483 28.71 -16.11 -8.66
C GLY A 483 27.83 -17.04 -7.81
N ALA A 484 26.58 -16.65 -7.54
CA ALA A 484 25.62 -17.46 -6.79
C ALA A 484 24.97 -18.57 -7.63
N LEU A 485 24.83 -18.38 -8.96
CA LEU A 485 24.35 -19.41 -9.88
C LEU A 485 25.42 -20.45 -10.24
N ARG A 486 26.70 -20.14 -10.00
CA ARG A 486 27.84 -21.06 -10.20
C ARG A 486 28.17 -21.91 -8.98
N ARG A 487 27.48 -21.72 -7.85
CA ARG A 487 27.59 -22.52 -6.62
C ARG A 487 26.30 -23.28 -6.40
#